data_AF-H8MVL3-F1
#
_entry.id   AF-H8MVL3-F1
#
_cell.length_a   1.000
_cell.length_b   1.000
_cell.length_c   1.000
_cell.angle_alpha   90.00
_cell.angle_beta   90.00
_cell.angle_gamma   90.00
#
_symmetry.space_group_name_H-M   'P 1'
#
loop_
_entity.id
_entity.type
_entity.pdbx_description
1 polymer ?
#
loop_
_entity_poly.entity_id
_entity_poly.type
_entity_poly.pdbx_seq_one_letter_code
_entity_poly.pdbx_strand_id
1 'polypeptide(L)'
;MSASDGPLFGRPAPEELKRTGAMTCGFALFFLAVYGGASWVTGFYSGGLRVDLPFEQHIPFMPGWAAVYVSMDVLLLLSLFIFRTWRQMLPFALALCAETVLGALCFLVLPVEVAWPPRAVTGGWASIFQAADTMNLERNYLPSLHVAFACTAALAYRERSGPVASTAFALWALAIAASTLLIHEHHLMDVFAGALLAWGTWRVVAPRLRKEAFLEAVRVEALCAREMYRFARRHPRYGLIALALYQQSLGRWRKARRARVGFCFLQGVDDVLDGDRPVEGEPLDAIDALLRTLETGAPGPATEFHDTAVSLGRVLLTELTDPTAREQVLELVRTMRRDRERVRDGHWWDAATLQTQLGNTFRLSVSLMLHVADAQVRADDAPSLLAALGWCSVMRDLREDLAQGLFNVPADVAAEVRAQGHDPQDFDSLLTAQAGRAWVRGEYHQARALLDRSAKELAQLEGRQGVALLRLFHRSVEAFWARKLPRRMPFLREAPVLEIS
;
A
#
# COMPACT_ATOMS: atom_id res chain seq x y z
N MET A 1 14.40 28.97 11.78
CA MET A 1 13.02 28.62 11.39
C MET A 1 12.10 29.44 12.25
N SER A 2 11.42 30.42 11.66
CA SER A 2 10.46 31.28 12.36
C SER A 2 9.45 30.40 13.10
N ALA A 3 9.21 30.68 14.38
CA ALA A 3 8.02 30.18 15.05
C ALA A 3 6.82 30.54 14.15
N SER A 4 5.99 29.57 13.80
CA SER A 4 4.78 29.84 13.04
C SER A 4 3.91 30.81 13.84
N ASP A 5 3.55 31.96 13.26
CA ASP A 5 2.72 33.05 13.85
C ASP A 5 1.26 32.65 14.17
N GLY A 6 1.00 31.37 14.43
CA GLY A 6 -0.31 30.85 14.79
C GLY A 6 -0.38 30.43 16.26
N PRO A 7 -1.60 30.28 16.82
CA PRO A 7 -1.78 29.73 18.15
C PRO A 7 -1.19 28.32 18.25
N LEU A 8 -0.57 28.00 19.39
CA LEU A 8 0.03 26.69 19.68
C LEU A 8 -0.99 25.55 19.55
N PHE A 9 -2.17 25.75 20.13
CA PHE A 9 -3.29 24.82 20.06
C PHE A 9 -4.27 25.27 18.96
N GLY A 10 -4.79 24.30 18.20
CA GLY A 10 -5.90 24.55 17.29
C GLY A 10 -6.60 23.27 16.90
N ARG A 11 -7.86 23.39 16.48
CA ARG A 11 -8.62 22.24 15.97
C ARG A 11 -8.14 21.91 14.54
N PRO A 12 -7.69 20.67 14.27
CA PRO A 12 -7.37 20.25 12.90
C PRO A 12 -8.64 20.18 12.04
N ALA A 13 -8.46 20.28 10.72
CA ALA A 13 -9.54 20.00 9.78
C ALA A 13 -10.04 18.55 9.96
N PRO A 14 -11.32 18.24 9.71
CA PRO A 14 -11.88 16.89 9.97
C PRO A 14 -11.09 15.75 9.30
N GLU A 15 -10.62 15.94 8.07
CA GLU A 15 -9.80 14.95 7.36
C GLU A 15 -8.44 14.72 8.02
N GLU A 16 -7.78 15.79 8.46
CA GLU A 16 -6.51 15.72 9.15
C GLU A 16 -6.67 15.13 10.55
N LEU A 17 -7.78 15.41 11.24
CA LEU A 17 -8.11 14.76 12.50
C LEU A 17 -8.27 13.25 12.33
N LYS A 18 -8.94 12.81 11.25
CA LYS A 18 -9.06 11.38 10.93
C LYS A 18 -7.70 10.74 10.66
N ARG A 19 -6.81 11.41 9.90
CA ARG A 19 -5.46 10.90 9.60
C ARG A 19 -4.60 10.82 10.86
N THR A 20 -4.51 11.91 11.61
CA THR A 20 -3.71 11.99 12.84
C THR A 20 -4.26 11.06 13.92
N GLY A 21 -5.58 10.98 14.09
CA GLY A 21 -6.22 10.01 14.98
C GLY A 21 -5.92 8.56 14.58
N ALA A 22 -5.97 8.22 13.28
CA ALA A 22 -5.58 6.89 12.81
C ALA A 22 -4.11 6.58 13.11
N MET A 23 -3.22 7.56 13.03
CA MET A 23 -1.80 7.40 13.40
C MET A 23 -1.63 7.21 14.90
N THR A 24 -2.38 7.94 15.74
CA THR A 24 -2.39 7.76 17.19
C THR A 24 -2.88 6.36 17.57
N CYS A 25 -4.00 5.90 16.99
CA CYS A 25 -4.50 4.53 17.20
C CYS A 25 -3.49 3.49 16.70
N GLY A 26 -2.88 3.73 15.54
CA GLY A 26 -1.84 2.86 14.98
C GLY A 26 -0.61 2.75 15.89
N PHE A 27 -0.17 3.88 16.47
CA PHE A 27 0.90 3.88 17.47
C PHE A 27 0.50 3.12 18.73
N ALA A 28 -0.72 3.33 19.26
CA ALA A 28 -1.19 2.63 20.46
C ALA A 28 -1.23 1.11 20.25
N LEU A 29 -1.73 0.64 19.11
CA LEU A 29 -1.73 -0.79 18.74
C LEU A 29 -0.30 -1.32 18.55
N PHE A 30 0.57 -0.55 17.90
CA PHE A 30 1.97 -0.90 17.73
C PHE A 30 2.70 -1.01 19.07
N PHE A 31 2.47 -0.04 19.97
CA PHE A 31 3.01 -0.05 21.33
C PHE A 31 2.54 -1.28 22.07
N LEU A 32 1.23 -1.56 22.10
CA LEU A 32 0.69 -2.74 22.77
C LEU A 32 1.32 -4.04 22.23
N ALA A 33 1.49 -4.16 20.92
CA ALA A 33 2.08 -5.34 20.31
C ALA A 33 3.58 -5.50 20.64
N VAL A 34 4.38 -4.42 20.51
CA VAL A 34 5.84 -4.48 20.68
C VAL A 34 6.23 -4.46 22.15
N TYR A 35 5.71 -3.52 22.93
CA TYR A 35 5.99 -3.41 24.35
C TYR A 35 5.35 -4.56 25.13
N GLY A 36 4.08 -4.86 24.87
CA GLY A 36 3.40 -6.01 25.50
C GLY A 36 4.02 -7.35 25.09
N GLY A 37 4.44 -7.49 23.83
CA GLY A 37 5.18 -8.66 23.36
C GLY A 37 6.55 -8.81 24.05
N ALA A 38 7.31 -7.72 24.19
CA ALA A 38 8.58 -7.72 24.91
C ALA A 38 8.39 -8.11 26.38
N SER A 39 7.39 -7.51 27.05
CA SER A 39 7.02 -7.87 28.42
C SER A 39 6.66 -9.34 28.58
N TRP A 40 5.85 -9.88 27.67
CA TRP A 40 5.46 -11.27 27.73
C TRP A 40 6.68 -12.20 27.63
N VAL A 41 7.66 -11.85 26.78
CA VAL A 41 8.90 -12.61 26.66
C VAL A 41 9.80 -12.45 27.89
N THR A 42 9.96 -11.24 28.43
CA THR A 42 10.80 -11.01 29.61
C THR A 42 10.25 -11.67 30.87
N GLY A 43 8.94 -11.93 30.93
CA GLY A 43 8.30 -12.72 32.00
C GLY A 43 8.82 -14.15 32.13
N PHE A 44 9.47 -14.71 31.10
CA PHE A 44 10.11 -16.03 31.17
C PHE A 44 11.52 -16.00 31.79
N TYR A 45 12.08 -14.82 32.07
CA TYR A 45 13.39 -14.73 32.71
C TYR A 45 13.28 -14.96 34.21
N SER A 46 14.18 -15.78 34.74
CA SER A 46 14.18 -16.19 36.16
C SER A 46 14.89 -15.21 37.11
N GLY A 47 15.44 -14.11 36.58
CA GLY A 47 16.18 -13.08 37.32
C GLY A 47 16.49 -11.88 36.44
N GLY A 48 16.88 -10.77 37.07
CA GLY A 48 17.18 -9.52 36.37
C GLY A 48 18.37 -8.76 36.94
N LEU A 49 18.87 -7.84 36.13
CA LEU A 49 19.95 -6.94 36.50
C LEU A 49 19.42 -5.87 37.44
N ARG A 50 20.20 -5.55 38.46
CA ARG A 50 19.95 -4.43 39.36
C ARG A 50 20.76 -3.22 38.93
N VAL A 51 20.07 -2.10 38.75
CA VAL A 51 20.66 -0.81 38.35
C VAL A 51 20.42 0.28 39.39
N ASP A 52 19.93 -0.09 40.57
CA ASP A 52 19.65 0.82 41.66
C ASP A 52 20.93 1.43 42.24
N LEU A 53 20.91 2.76 42.44
CA LEU A 53 22.00 3.45 43.12
C LEU A 53 21.74 3.44 44.64
N PRO A 54 22.78 3.32 45.49
CA PRO A 54 22.59 3.16 46.94
C PRO A 54 21.77 4.25 47.63
N PHE A 55 21.83 5.49 47.14
CA PHE A 55 21.09 6.59 47.73
C PHE A 55 19.58 6.53 47.44
N GLU A 56 19.16 5.81 46.39
CA GLU A 56 17.77 5.78 45.94
C GLU A 56 16.82 5.22 47.02
N GLN A 57 17.32 4.35 47.91
CA GLN A 57 16.56 3.84 49.06
C GLN A 57 16.02 4.92 50.01
N HIS A 58 16.57 6.15 49.94
CA HIS A 58 16.12 7.28 50.76
C HIS A 58 15.04 8.13 50.06
N ILE A 59 14.68 7.83 48.81
CA ILE A 59 13.63 8.55 48.09
C ILE A 59 12.27 8.15 48.69
N PRO A 60 11.48 9.12 49.20
CA PRO A 60 10.21 8.81 49.83
C PRO A 60 9.19 8.32 48.80
N PHE A 61 8.40 7.32 49.19
CA PHE A 61 7.27 6.86 48.40
C PHE A 61 6.09 7.84 48.53
N MET A 62 5.63 8.39 47.41
CA MET A 62 4.57 9.41 47.36
C MET A 62 3.46 9.01 46.36
N PRO A 63 2.44 8.23 46.76
CA PRO A 63 1.44 7.67 45.83
C PRO A 63 0.61 8.73 45.09
N GLY A 64 0.47 9.95 45.64
CA GLY A 64 -0.22 11.05 44.95
C GLY A 64 0.45 11.48 43.63
N TRP A 65 1.74 11.21 43.46
CA TRP A 65 2.46 11.48 42.21
C TRP A 65 2.06 10.54 41.07
N ALA A 66 1.28 9.48 41.34
CA ALA A 66 0.68 8.64 40.31
C ALA A 66 -0.20 9.46 39.34
N ALA A 67 -0.85 10.54 39.82
CA ALA A 67 -1.58 11.46 38.95
C ALA A 67 -0.68 12.17 37.94
N VAL A 68 0.53 12.57 38.36
CA VAL A 68 1.54 13.18 37.48
C VAL A 68 2.11 12.14 36.53
N TYR A 69 2.30 10.91 36.99
CA TYR A 69 2.72 9.78 36.15
C TYR A 69 1.73 9.54 34.99
N VAL A 70 0.45 9.29 35.27
CA VAL A 70 -0.55 9.04 34.21
C VAL A 70 -0.84 10.27 33.33
N SER A 71 -0.41 11.47 33.75
CA SER A 71 -0.55 12.69 32.94
C SER A 71 0.30 12.67 31.66
N MET A 72 1.24 11.73 31.53
CA MET A 72 1.99 11.49 30.30
C MET A 72 1.06 11.17 29.11
N ASP A 73 0.00 10.39 29.32
CA ASP A 73 -0.97 10.08 28.26
C ASP A 73 -1.69 11.33 27.78
N VAL A 74 -2.04 12.22 28.70
CA VAL A 74 -2.63 13.53 28.38
C VAL A 74 -1.64 14.35 27.55
N LEU A 75 -0.37 14.40 27.97
CA LEU A 75 0.69 15.10 27.26
C LEU A 75 0.86 14.55 25.82
N LEU A 76 0.78 13.24 25.61
CA LEU A 76 0.79 12.63 24.29
C LEU A 76 -0.47 12.95 23.48
N LEU A 77 -1.65 12.93 24.08
CA LEU A 77 -2.92 13.24 23.40
C LEU A 77 -3.01 14.71 22.94
N LEU A 78 -2.29 15.63 23.60
CA LEU A 78 -2.16 17.02 23.12
C LEU A 78 -1.57 17.12 21.70
N SER A 79 -0.85 16.09 21.25
CA SER A 79 -0.30 16.03 19.88
C SER A 79 -1.38 16.20 18.81
N LEU A 80 -2.62 15.76 19.04
CA LEU A 80 -3.74 15.90 18.11
C LEU A 80 -4.15 17.37 17.87
N PHE A 81 -3.86 18.25 18.83
CA PHE A 81 -4.21 19.67 18.76
C PHE A 81 -3.00 20.56 18.41
N ILE A 82 -1.78 20.06 18.62
CA ILE A 82 -0.52 20.75 18.30
C ILE A 82 -0.04 20.41 16.88
N PHE A 83 -0.12 19.14 16.48
CA PHE A 83 0.23 18.64 15.14
C PHE A 83 -1.03 18.51 14.28
N ARG A 84 -1.44 19.65 13.72
CA ARG A 84 -2.71 19.78 12.99
C ARG A 84 -2.73 19.15 11.61
N THR A 85 -1.62 18.59 11.15
CA THR A 85 -1.55 17.84 9.87
C THR A 85 -0.75 16.55 10.03
N TRP A 86 -1.07 15.54 9.22
CA TRP A 86 -0.36 14.26 9.21
C TRP A 86 1.14 14.42 8.98
N ARG A 87 1.54 15.40 8.15
CA ARG A 87 2.97 15.73 7.88
C ARG A 87 3.72 16.14 9.14
N GLN A 88 3.02 16.72 10.11
CA GLN A 88 3.57 17.18 11.39
C GLN A 88 3.54 16.07 12.43
N MET A 89 2.45 15.28 12.44
CA MET A 89 2.27 14.14 13.35
C MET A 89 3.22 12.98 13.01
N LEU A 90 3.51 12.72 11.73
CA LEU A 90 4.23 11.53 11.30
C LEU A 90 5.65 11.43 11.88
N PRO A 91 6.49 12.49 11.85
CA PRO A 91 7.79 12.43 12.49
C PRO A 91 7.72 12.16 13.99
N PHE A 92 6.69 12.67 14.66
CA PHE A 92 6.47 12.45 16.10
C PHE A 92 6.08 11.00 16.38
N ALA A 93 5.02 10.50 15.74
CA ALA A 93 4.57 9.12 15.92
C ALA A 93 5.67 8.10 15.61
N LEU A 94 6.44 8.30 14.54
CA LEU A 94 7.55 7.41 14.19
C LEU A 94 8.77 7.52 15.12
N ALA A 95 8.99 8.68 15.76
CA ALA A 95 10.01 8.79 16.80
C ALA A 95 9.61 7.96 18.03
N LEU A 96 8.34 8.03 18.45
CA LEU A 96 7.82 7.17 19.52
C LEU A 96 7.90 5.69 19.14
N CYS A 97 7.57 5.31 17.90
CA CYS A 97 7.75 3.93 17.44
C CYS A 97 9.22 3.47 17.54
N ALA A 98 10.17 4.33 17.15
CA ALA A 98 11.59 4.03 17.24
C ALA A 98 12.05 3.85 18.70
N GLU A 99 11.57 4.71 19.60
CA GLU A 99 11.79 4.58 21.05
C GLU A 99 11.24 3.25 21.57
N THR A 100 10.00 2.89 21.23
CA THR A 100 9.39 1.61 21.61
C THR A 100 10.22 0.42 21.16
N VAL A 101 10.70 0.41 19.90
CA VAL A 101 11.52 -0.69 19.37
C VAL A 101 12.86 -0.77 20.08
N LEU A 102 13.55 0.37 20.26
CA LEU A 102 14.85 0.41 20.93
C LEU A 102 14.72 0.00 22.40
N GLY A 103 13.68 0.48 23.09
CA GLY A 103 13.34 0.07 24.45
C GLY A 103 13.06 -1.43 24.54
N ALA A 104 12.18 -1.96 23.69
CA ALA A 104 11.87 -3.39 23.64
C ALA A 104 13.12 -4.26 23.41
N LEU A 105 14.01 -3.86 22.49
CA LEU A 105 15.29 -4.56 22.28
C LEU A 105 16.18 -4.52 23.54
N CYS A 106 16.23 -3.39 24.25
CA CYS A 106 16.96 -3.28 25.51
C CYS A 106 16.36 -4.20 26.58
N PHE A 107 15.04 -4.21 26.76
CA PHE A 107 14.37 -5.04 27.76
C PHE A 107 14.62 -6.54 27.52
N LEU A 108 14.63 -6.97 26.26
CA LEU A 108 14.90 -8.36 25.89
C LEU A 108 16.35 -8.77 26.17
N VAL A 109 17.31 -7.87 26.01
CA VAL A 109 18.75 -8.15 26.19
C VAL A 109 19.21 -7.91 27.64
N LEU A 110 18.62 -6.93 28.31
CA LEU A 110 18.97 -6.45 29.65
C LEU A 110 17.69 -6.39 30.51
N PRO A 111 17.18 -7.53 30.99
CA PRO A 111 16.01 -7.52 31.85
C PRO A 111 16.39 -6.95 33.21
N VAL A 112 16.00 -5.72 33.46
CA VAL A 112 16.24 -5.04 34.74
C VAL A 112 15.13 -5.39 35.72
N GLU A 113 15.48 -5.54 36.99
CA GLU A 113 14.51 -5.68 38.08
C GLU A 113 14.48 -4.43 38.94
N VAL A 114 13.28 -4.05 39.37
CA VAL A 114 13.09 -2.96 40.32
C VAL A 114 13.47 -3.43 41.73
N ALA A 115 14.32 -2.66 42.39
CA ALA A 115 14.81 -2.90 43.74
C ALA A 115 14.14 -1.98 44.77
N TRP A 116 12.83 -1.77 44.65
CA TRP A 116 12.03 -1.00 45.60
C TRP A 116 11.34 -1.90 46.65
N PRO A 117 11.11 -1.43 47.88
CA PRO A 117 10.29 -2.15 48.86
C PRO A 117 8.85 -2.38 48.36
N PRO A 118 8.14 -3.40 48.88
CA PRO A 118 6.73 -3.63 48.52
C PRO A 118 5.86 -2.39 48.74
N ARG A 119 5.15 -1.98 47.69
CA ARG A 119 4.31 -0.77 47.67
C ARG A 119 2.89 -1.12 48.14
N ALA A 120 2.49 -0.66 49.32
CA ALA A 120 1.12 -0.81 49.82
C ALA A 120 0.44 0.56 49.87
N VAL A 121 -0.56 0.78 49.00
CA VAL A 121 -1.31 2.05 48.93
C VAL A 121 -2.73 1.83 49.45
N THR A 122 -3.11 2.60 50.46
CA THR A 122 -4.49 2.69 50.97
C THR A 122 -4.99 4.13 50.89
N GLY A 123 -6.32 4.32 50.81
CA GLY A 123 -6.94 5.65 50.77
C GLY A 123 -7.19 6.21 49.35
N GLY A 124 -7.41 7.53 49.26
CA GLY A 124 -7.96 8.19 48.05
C GLY A 124 -7.10 8.13 46.78
N TRP A 125 -5.82 7.74 46.89
CA TRP A 125 -4.89 7.61 45.77
C TRP A 125 -4.74 6.18 45.25
N ALA A 126 -5.39 5.20 45.90
CA ALA A 126 -5.21 3.78 45.58
C ALA A 126 -5.63 3.45 44.14
N SER A 127 -6.75 4.02 43.66
CA SER A 127 -7.27 3.73 42.31
C SER A 127 -6.36 4.26 41.19
N ILE A 128 -5.85 5.50 41.33
CA ILE A 128 -4.96 6.08 40.32
C ILE A 128 -3.57 5.45 40.36
N PHE A 129 -3.10 5.05 41.54
CA PHE A 129 -1.88 4.29 41.69
C PHE A 129 -2.00 2.90 41.05
N GLN A 130 -3.09 2.16 41.30
CA GLN A 130 -3.35 0.87 40.65
C GLN A 130 -3.46 1.00 39.12
N ALA A 131 -4.06 2.08 38.62
CA ALA A 131 -4.09 2.34 37.19
C ALA A 131 -2.67 2.57 36.62
N ALA A 132 -1.82 3.33 37.32
CA ALA A 132 -0.42 3.52 36.93
C ALA A 132 0.37 2.20 36.97
N ASP A 133 0.19 1.40 38.01
CA ASP A 133 0.89 0.13 38.23
C ASP A 133 0.52 -0.93 37.18
N THR A 134 -0.77 -1.00 36.78
CA THR A 134 -1.19 -1.95 35.71
C THR A 134 -0.63 -1.60 34.33
N MET A 135 -0.25 -0.33 34.09
CA MET A 135 0.43 0.08 32.87
C MET A 135 1.92 -0.27 32.88
N ASN A 136 2.49 -0.54 34.07
CA ASN A 136 3.88 -0.91 34.25
C ASN A 136 4.04 -2.42 34.22
N LEU A 137 4.49 -2.88 33.07
CA LEU A 137 4.78 -4.28 32.84
C LEU A 137 6.12 -4.66 33.46
N GLU A 138 6.16 -5.81 34.15
CA GLU A 138 7.33 -6.31 34.86
C GLU A 138 8.57 -6.43 33.96
N ARG A 139 9.74 -6.09 34.51
CA ARG A 139 11.08 -6.25 33.90
C ARG A 139 11.39 -5.36 32.67
N ASN A 140 10.60 -4.31 32.40
CA ASN A 140 10.79 -3.39 31.26
C ASN A 140 11.23 -1.98 31.69
N TYR A 141 12.31 -1.88 32.46
CA TYR A 141 12.66 -0.62 33.12
C TYR A 141 13.71 0.23 32.37
N LEU A 142 14.79 -0.38 31.85
CA LEU A 142 15.91 0.34 31.24
C LEU A 142 15.90 0.22 29.70
N PRO A 143 15.73 1.30 28.93
CA PRO A 143 15.43 2.69 29.33
C PRO A 143 13.95 2.92 29.65
N SER A 144 13.64 3.92 30.49
CA SER A 144 12.24 4.26 30.79
C SER A 144 11.54 4.87 29.56
N LEU A 145 10.63 4.10 28.95
CA LEU A 145 9.82 4.58 27.81
C LEU A 145 8.85 5.70 28.23
N HIS A 146 8.37 5.67 29.47
CA HIS A 146 7.49 6.70 30.02
C HIS A 146 8.20 8.07 30.03
N VAL A 147 9.45 8.10 30.51
CA VAL A 147 10.30 9.30 30.46
C VAL A 147 10.64 9.66 29.01
N ALA A 148 10.97 8.67 28.18
CA ALA A 148 11.32 8.92 26.78
C ALA A 148 10.17 9.64 26.04
N PHE A 149 8.94 9.13 26.15
CA PHE A 149 7.77 9.71 25.51
C PHE A 149 7.47 11.13 26.01
N ALA A 150 7.52 11.35 27.33
CA ALA A 150 7.30 12.68 27.91
C ALA A 150 8.36 13.70 27.44
N CYS A 151 9.65 13.30 27.44
CA CYS A 151 10.74 14.14 26.95
C CYS A 151 10.61 14.42 25.45
N THR A 152 10.30 13.41 24.63
CA THR A 152 10.10 13.58 23.19
C THR A 152 8.92 14.49 22.88
N ALA A 153 7.81 14.38 23.62
CA ALA A 153 6.68 15.31 23.51
C ALA A 153 7.10 16.75 23.84
N ALA A 154 7.81 16.98 24.94
CA ALA A 154 8.30 18.31 25.30
C ALA A 154 9.27 18.90 24.27
N LEU A 155 10.21 18.09 23.76
CA LEU A 155 11.13 18.50 22.69
C LEU A 155 10.38 18.86 21.40
N ALA A 156 9.39 18.06 21.02
CA ALA A 156 8.61 18.27 19.81
C ALA A 156 7.68 19.49 19.91
N TYR A 157 7.05 19.71 21.05
CA TYR A 157 6.17 20.86 21.29
C TYR A 157 6.95 22.17 21.44
N ARG A 158 8.18 22.12 21.99
CA ARG A 158 9.09 23.27 22.06
C ARG A 158 9.32 23.90 20.69
N GLU A 159 9.45 23.11 19.63
CA GLU A 159 9.71 23.62 18.28
C GLU A 159 8.53 24.42 17.70
N ARG A 160 7.38 24.41 18.37
CA ARG A 160 6.12 25.06 17.94
C ARG A 160 5.56 26.04 18.94
N SER A 161 6.22 26.21 20.07
CA SER A 161 5.74 27.03 21.18
C SER A 161 6.67 28.21 21.43
N GLY A 162 6.11 29.27 22.00
CA GLY A 162 6.89 30.36 22.58
C GLY A 162 7.65 29.90 23.83
N PRO A 163 8.58 30.72 24.35
CA PRO A 163 9.45 30.35 25.47
C PRO A 163 8.68 29.95 26.73
N VAL A 164 7.56 30.60 27.05
CA VAL A 164 6.74 30.29 28.23
C VAL A 164 6.15 28.87 28.14
N ALA A 165 5.47 28.56 27.03
CA ALA A 165 4.86 27.24 26.83
C ALA A 165 5.92 26.14 26.67
N SER A 166 7.04 26.43 26.01
CA SER A 166 8.18 25.51 25.95
C SER A 166 8.72 25.17 27.35
N THR A 167 8.85 26.16 28.24
CA THR A 167 9.28 25.92 29.62
C THR A 167 8.24 25.12 30.39
N ALA A 168 6.95 25.41 30.20
CA ALA A 168 5.87 24.64 30.83
C ALA A 168 5.91 23.15 30.43
N PHE A 169 6.10 22.83 29.15
CA PHE A 169 6.24 21.43 28.71
C PHE A 169 7.51 20.76 29.24
N ALA A 170 8.63 21.50 29.33
CA ALA A 170 9.86 20.96 29.91
C ALA A 170 9.70 20.65 31.40
N LEU A 171 9.06 21.54 32.15
CA LEU A 171 8.74 21.33 33.57
C LEU A 171 7.76 20.18 33.75
N TRP A 172 6.77 20.03 32.88
CA TRP A 172 5.84 18.90 32.91
C TRP A 172 6.56 17.57 32.65
N ALA A 173 7.41 17.49 31.63
CA ALA A 173 8.23 16.29 31.38
C ALA A 173 9.19 15.98 32.54
N LEU A 174 9.77 17.00 33.18
CA LEU A 174 10.59 16.83 34.37
C LEU A 174 9.77 16.33 35.57
N ALA A 175 8.55 16.82 35.76
CA ALA A 175 7.64 16.35 36.80
C ALA A 175 7.22 14.89 36.57
N ILE A 176 6.98 14.49 35.32
CA ILE A 176 6.74 13.09 34.94
C ILE A 176 7.99 12.24 35.22
N ALA A 177 9.18 12.71 34.88
CA ALA A 177 10.42 12.00 35.19
C ALA A 177 10.61 11.83 36.71
N ALA A 178 10.36 12.87 37.50
CA ALA A 178 10.42 12.81 38.96
C ALA A 178 9.34 11.89 39.54
N SER A 179 8.12 11.87 38.96
CA SER A 179 7.05 11.01 39.43
C SER A 179 7.46 9.54 39.37
N THR A 180 8.15 9.10 38.31
CA THR A 180 8.61 7.72 38.16
C THR A 180 9.47 7.22 39.33
N LEU A 181 10.28 8.10 39.92
CA LEU A 181 11.10 7.81 41.10
C LEU A 181 10.25 7.84 42.37
N LEU A 182 9.36 8.83 42.51
CA LEU A 182 8.55 9.03 43.72
C LEU A 182 7.44 8.00 43.92
N ILE A 183 6.97 7.38 42.84
CA ILE A 183 6.07 6.22 42.91
C ILE A 183 6.81 4.88 42.85
N HIS A 184 8.14 4.90 42.96
CA HIS A 184 8.99 3.71 43.00
C HIS A 184 8.73 2.77 41.80
N GLU A 185 8.62 3.33 40.60
CA GLU A 185 8.43 2.57 39.35
C GLU A 185 9.73 2.39 38.56
N HIS A 186 10.65 3.35 38.68
CA HIS A 186 11.91 3.36 37.97
C HIS A 186 13.07 3.72 38.90
N HIS A 187 14.27 3.36 38.49
CA HIS A 187 15.53 3.84 39.07
C HIS A 187 16.07 5.03 38.29
N LEU A 188 17.00 5.78 38.90
CA LEU A 188 17.52 7.01 38.28
C LEU A 188 18.23 6.73 36.95
N MET A 189 18.89 5.57 36.83
CA MET A 189 19.52 5.11 35.59
C MET A 189 18.52 4.92 34.45
N ASP A 190 17.32 4.41 34.74
CA ASP A 190 16.24 4.23 33.78
C ASP A 190 15.73 5.56 33.23
N VAL A 191 15.59 6.53 34.14
CA VAL A 191 15.16 7.90 33.82
C VAL A 191 16.17 8.59 32.91
N PHE A 192 17.46 8.53 33.25
CA PHE A 192 18.51 9.10 32.41
C PHE A 192 18.60 8.43 31.04
N ALA A 193 18.53 7.10 30.99
CA ALA A 193 18.54 6.36 29.75
C ALA A 193 17.31 6.69 28.87
N GLY A 194 16.13 6.86 29.48
CA GLY A 194 14.91 7.31 28.80
C GLY A 194 15.05 8.72 28.22
N ALA A 195 15.57 9.67 28.99
CA ALA A 195 15.82 11.04 28.52
C ALA A 195 16.87 11.09 27.39
N LEU A 196 17.93 10.26 27.48
CA LEU A 196 18.94 10.15 26.43
C LEU A 196 18.37 9.51 25.17
N LEU A 197 17.53 8.47 25.32
CA LEU A 197 16.83 7.83 24.21
C LEU A 197 15.98 8.86 23.46
N ALA A 198 15.12 9.61 24.17
CA ALA A 198 14.29 10.68 23.61
C ALA A 198 15.10 11.75 22.87
N TRP A 199 16.18 12.21 23.48
CA TRP A 199 17.06 13.19 22.83
C TRP A 199 17.68 12.62 21.56
N GLY A 200 18.20 11.40 21.60
CA GLY A 200 18.84 10.74 20.46
C GLY A 200 17.86 10.48 19.32
N THR A 201 16.72 9.86 19.61
CA THR A 201 15.66 9.55 18.65
C THR A 201 15.13 10.83 18.02
N TRP A 202 14.77 11.85 18.81
CA TRP A 202 14.24 13.10 18.27
C TRP A 202 15.25 13.81 17.37
N ARG A 203 16.51 13.91 17.78
CA ARG A 203 17.55 14.60 17.01
C ARG A 203 17.97 13.87 15.74
N VAL A 204 17.89 12.53 15.72
CA VAL A 204 18.33 11.71 14.58
C VAL A 204 17.16 11.40 13.65
N VAL A 205 16.04 10.96 14.19
CA VAL A 205 14.89 10.45 13.43
C VAL A 205 14.07 11.61 12.86
N ALA A 206 13.68 12.60 13.67
CA ALA A 206 12.75 13.64 13.24
C ALA A 206 13.23 14.45 12.02
N PRO A 207 14.50 14.91 11.92
CA PRO A 207 14.96 15.64 10.73
C PRO A 207 14.95 14.81 9.45
N ARG A 208 15.14 13.48 9.56
CA ARG A 208 15.10 12.57 8.39
C ARG A 208 13.67 12.37 7.90
N LEU A 209 12.71 12.24 8.83
CA LEU A 209 11.30 12.02 8.51
C LEU A 209 10.59 13.28 8.01
N ARG A 210 11.09 14.46 8.36
CA ARG A 210 10.56 15.75 7.89
C ARG A 210 10.97 16.09 6.46
N LYS A 211 11.89 15.34 5.85
CA LYS A 211 12.28 15.56 4.46
C LYS A 211 11.07 15.37 3.57
N GLU A 212 10.80 16.33 2.69
CA GLU A 212 9.66 16.28 1.75
C GLU A 212 9.65 14.98 0.93
N ALA A 213 10.82 14.51 0.49
CA ALA A 213 10.92 13.24 -0.22
C ALA A 213 10.45 12.01 0.60
N PHE A 214 10.65 12.03 1.92
CA PHE A 214 10.17 10.96 2.80
C PHE A 214 8.66 11.06 3.01
N LEU A 215 8.16 12.27 3.31
CA LEU A 215 6.72 12.51 3.47
C LEU A 215 5.96 12.12 2.21
N GLU A 216 6.47 12.53 1.05
CA GLU A 216 5.87 12.20 -0.24
C GLU A 216 5.90 10.71 -0.52
N ALA A 217 7.02 10.03 -0.21
CA ALA A 217 7.10 8.58 -0.29
C ALA A 217 6.00 7.91 0.55
N VAL A 218 5.80 8.33 1.80
CA VAL A 218 4.76 7.79 2.68
C VAL A 218 3.35 8.09 2.15
N ARG A 219 3.12 9.31 1.64
CA ARG A 219 1.85 9.69 1.00
C ARG A 219 1.52 8.74 -0.15
N VAL A 220 2.49 8.50 -1.03
CA VAL A 220 2.34 7.61 -2.20
C VAL A 220 2.10 6.16 -1.78
N GLU A 221 2.83 5.65 -0.78
CA GLU A 221 2.58 4.29 -0.27
C GLU A 221 1.18 4.17 0.35
N ALA A 222 0.71 5.19 1.06
CA ALA A 222 -0.64 5.20 1.62
C ALA A 222 -1.72 5.21 0.52
N LEU A 223 -1.51 5.95 -0.56
CA LEU A 223 -2.37 5.91 -1.74
C LEU A 223 -2.36 4.50 -2.37
N CYS A 224 -1.18 3.90 -2.57
CA CYS A 224 -1.08 2.55 -3.13
C CYS A 224 -1.78 1.51 -2.25
N ALA A 225 -1.55 1.55 -0.93
CA ALA A 225 -2.18 0.63 0.01
C ALA A 225 -3.72 0.76 -0.02
N ARG A 226 -4.23 1.99 -0.12
CA ARG A 226 -5.67 2.25 -0.24
C ARG A 226 -6.25 1.69 -1.54
N GLU A 227 -5.60 1.93 -2.68
CA GLU A 227 -6.07 1.40 -3.97
C GLU A 227 -5.97 -0.14 -4.00
N MET A 228 -4.87 -0.73 -3.52
CA MET A 228 -4.73 -2.19 -3.41
C MET A 228 -5.82 -2.82 -2.55
N TYR A 229 -6.19 -2.17 -1.43
CA TYR A 229 -7.29 -2.62 -0.60
C TYR A 229 -8.64 -2.56 -1.33
N ARG A 230 -8.90 -1.50 -2.09
CA ARG A 230 -10.10 -1.38 -2.93
C ARG A 230 -10.18 -2.50 -3.96
N PHE A 231 -9.08 -2.75 -4.69
CA PHE A 231 -9.02 -3.83 -5.68
C PHE A 231 -9.22 -5.21 -5.04
N ALA A 232 -8.57 -5.47 -3.90
CA ALA A 232 -8.69 -6.74 -3.19
C ALA A 232 -10.11 -7.00 -2.67
N ARG A 233 -10.85 -5.95 -2.29
CA ARG A 233 -12.27 -6.05 -1.92
C ARG A 233 -13.17 -6.40 -3.09
N ARG A 234 -12.80 -5.98 -4.31
CA ARG A 234 -13.54 -6.28 -5.53
C ARG A 234 -13.33 -7.72 -5.97
N HIS A 235 -12.07 -8.20 -5.99
CA HIS A 235 -11.78 -9.57 -6.37
C HIS A 235 -10.49 -10.11 -5.71
N PRO A 236 -10.47 -11.35 -5.19
CA PRO A 236 -9.32 -11.92 -4.47
C PRO A 236 -8.02 -11.99 -5.31
N ARG A 237 -8.13 -12.05 -6.64
CA ARG A 237 -6.98 -11.99 -7.57
C ARG A 237 -6.08 -10.78 -7.30
N TYR A 238 -6.69 -9.63 -6.98
CA TYR A 238 -5.96 -8.40 -6.72
C TYR A 238 -5.25 -8.41 -5.37
N GLY A 239 -5.79 -9.13 -4.38
CA GLY A 239 -5.09 -9.40 -3.13
C GLY A 239 -3.82 -10.22 -3.34
N LEU A 240 -3.86 -11.24 -4.23
CA LEU A 240 -2.69 -12.02 -4.60
C LEU A 240 -1.64 -11.19 -5.35
N ILE A 241 -2.08 -10.33 -6.27
CA ILE A 241 -1.18 -9.41 -6.99
C ILE A 241 -0.52 -8.43 -6.01
N ALA A 242 -1.29 -7.84 -5.10
CA ALA A 242 -0.77 -6.96 -4.07
C ALA A 242 0.29 -7.68 -3.22
N LEU A 243 -0.01 -8.89 -2.73
CA LEU A 243 0.93 -9.69 -1.96
C LEU A 243 2.23 -9.95 -2.75
N ALA A 244 2.13 -10.34 -4.01
CA ALA A 244 3.30 -10.58 -4.87
C ALA A 244 4.14 -9.30 -5.06
N LEU A 245 3.50 -8.15 -5.31
CA LEU A 245 4.19 -6.88 -5.47
C LEU A 245 4.90 -6.45 -4.18
N TYR A 246 4.25 -6.57 -3.03
CA TYR A 246 4.87 -6.23 -1.74
C TYR A 246 5.97 -7.21 -1.33
N GLN A 247 5.79 -8.51 -1.57
CA GLN A 247 6.83 -9.51 -1.35
C GLN A 247 8.07 -9.21 -2.21
N GLN A 248 7.88 -8.89 -3.49
CA GLN A 248 8.98 -8.51 -4.37
C GLN A 248 9.66 -7.19 -3.97
N SER A 249 8.97 -6.35 -3.20
CA SER A 249 9.47 -5.06 -2.74
C SER A 249 10.39 -5.17 -1.52
N LEU A 250 10.39 -6.30 -0.83
CA LEU A 250 11.28 -6.57 0.31
C LEU A 250 12.75 -6.44 -0.12
N GLY A 251 13.56 -5.73 0.67
CA GLY A 251 14.97 -5.46 0.38
C GLY A 251 15.23 -4.40 -0.71
N ARG A 252 14.22 -4.00 -1.49
CA ARG A 252 14.35 -3.01 -2.59
C ARG A 252 13.17 -2.02 -2.66
N TRP A 253 12.67 -1.62 -1.49
CA TRP A 253 11.40 -0.89 -1.32
C TRP A 253 11.26 0.34 -2.23
N ARG A 254 12.32 1.16 -2.32
CA ARG A 254 12.36 2.37 -3.15
C ARG A 254 12.34 2.03 -4.65
N LYS A 255 13.18 1.09 -5.09
CA LYS A 255 13.27 0.68 -6.50
C LYS A 255 11.99 -0.01 -6.98
N ALA A 256 11.34 -0.78 -6.10
CA ALA A 256 10.10 -1.48 -6.42
C ALA A 256 8.84 -0.57 -6.35
N ARG A 257 8.97 0.71 -5.95
CA ARG A 257 7.83 1.62 -5.82
C ARG A 257 7.12 1.83 -7.16
N ARG A 258 7.84 2.11 -8.24
CA ARG A 258 7.29 2.22 -9.60
C ARG A 258 6.41 1.04 -10.02
N ALA A 259 6.65 -0.17 -9.51
CA ALA A 259 5.79 -1.33 -9.77
C ALA A 259 4.45 -1.22 -9.05
N ARG A 260 4.47 -0.86 -7.75
CA ARG A 260 3.25 -0.65 -6.97
C ARG A 260 2.43 0.53 -7.51
N VAL A 261 3.11 1.65 -7.77
CA VAL A 261 2.50 2.87 -8.30
C VAL A 261 1.95 2.63 -9.70
N GLY A 262 2.72 1.99 -10.58
CA GLY A 262 2.30 1.67 -11.94
C GLY A 262 1.07 0.78 -11.98
N PHE A 263 1.05 -0.27 -11.15
CA PHE A 263 -0.12 -1.13 -11.00
C PHE A 263 -1.34 -0.35 -10.48
N CYS A 264 -1.20 0.41 -9.38
CA CYS A 264 -2.31 1.18 -8.82
C CYS A 264 -2.85 2.25 -9.78
N PHE A 265 -1.96 2.91 -10.52
CA PHE A 265 -2.34 3.92 -11.50
C PHE A 265 -3.14 3.29 -12.64
N LEU A 266 -2.57 2.28 -13.30
CA LEU A 266 -3.20 1.68 -14.48
C LEU A 266 -4.47 0.91 -14.13
N GLN A 267 -4.47 0.13 -13.04
CA GLN A 267 -5.68 -0.56 -12.58
C GLN A 267 -6.76 0.45 -12.14
N GLY A 268 -6.38 1.61 -11.58
CA GLY A 268 -7.33 2.65 -11.23
C GLY A 268 -8.01 3.27 -12.46
N VAL A 269 -7.28 3.43 -13.56
CA VAL A 269 -7.81 3.89 -14.85
C VAL A 269 -8.72 2.83 -15.48
N ASP A 270 -8.25 1.58 -15.49
CA ASP A 270 -8.99 0.39 -15.95
C ASP A 270 -10.34 0.26 -15.23
N ASP A 271 -10.34 0.32 -13.89
CA ASP A 271 -11.56 0.25 -13.08
C ASP A 271 -12.58 1.34 -13.43
N VAL A 272 -12.14 2.55 -13.81
CA VAL A 272 -13.05 3.63 -14.23
C VAL A 272 -13.63 3.36 -15.62
N LEU A 273 -12.81 2.89 -16.55
CA LEU A 273 -13.24 2.60 -17.92
C LEU A 273 -14.19 1.40 -17.98
N ASP A 274 -13.95 0.38 -17.16
CA ASP A 274 -14.80 -0.82 -17.08
C ASP A 274 -16.07 -0.61 -16.23
N GLY A 275 -16.18 0.54 -15.55
CA GLY A 275 -17.31 0.87 -14.68
C GLY A 275 -17.26 0.22 -13.28
N ASP A 276 -16.17 -0.49 -12.95
CA ASP A 276 -15.89 -1.03 -11.61
C ASP A 276 -15.72 0.07 -10.54
N ARG A 277 -15.31 1.27 -10.97
CA ARG A 277 -15.22 2.48 -10.15
C ARG A 277 -16.14 3.56 -10.73
N PRO A 278 -17.25 3.88 -10.05
CA PRO A 278 -18.17 4.89 -10.54
C PRO A 278 -17.52 6.28 -10.52
N VAL A 279 -17.77 7.05 -11.58
CA VAL A 279 -17.43 8.47 -11.70
C VAL A 279 -18.66 9.25 -12.12
N GLU A 280 -18.69 10.55 -11.83
CA GLU A 280 -19.75 11.42 -12.33
C GLU A 280 -19.57 11.65 -13.84
N GLY A 281 -20.63 11.42 -14.62
CA GLY A 281 -20.59 11.57 -16.07
C GLY A 281 -20.01 10.35 -16.81
N GLU A 282 -19.53 10.57 -18.03
CA GLU A 282 -18.96 9.52 -18.86
C GLU A 282 -17.49 9.24 -18.46
N PRO A 283 -17.08 7.97 -18.22
CA PRO A 283 -15.70 7.61 -17.91
C PRO A 283 -14.64 8.21 -18.84
N LEU A 284 -14.94 8.37 -20.13
CA LEU A 284 -14.04 8.98 -21.10
C LEU A 284 -13.66 10.42 -20.74
N ASP A 285 -14.60 11.22 -20.25
CA ASP A 285 -14.35 12.62 -19.85
C ASP A 285 -13.38 12.69 -18.66
N ALA A 286 -13.52 11.76 -17.72
CA ALA A 286 -12.63 11.65 -16.56
C ALA A 286 -11.19 11.28 -16.98
N ILE A 287 -11.05 10.35 -17.94
CA ILE A 287 -9.74 9.95 -18.48
C ILE A 287 -9.13 11.05 -19.37
N ASP A 288 -9.94 11.78 -20.15
CA ASP A 288 -9.47 12.91 -20.95
C ASP A 288 -8.97 14.06 -20.06
N ALA A 289 -9.68 14.36 -18.98
CA ALA A 289 -9.20 15.31 -17.98
C ALA A 289 -7.88 14.84 -17.34
N LEU A 290 -7.78 13.55 -16.98
CA LEU A 290 -6.56 12.96 -16.42
C LEU A 290 -5.36 13.10 -17.37
N LEU A 291 -5.52 12.72 -18.64
CA LEU A 291 -4.48 12.83 -19.66
C LEU A 291 -4.03 14.29 -19.84
N ARG A 292 -4.97 15.22 -20.01
CA ARG A 292 -4.65 16.66 -20.11
C ARG A 292 -3.83 17.15 -18.92
N THR A 293 -4.20 16.80 -17.69
CA THR A 293 -3.49 17.21 -16.47
C THR A 293 -2.09 16.58 -16.35
N LEU A 294 -1.91 15.34 -16.79
CA LEU A 294 -0.61 14.67 -16.80
C LEU A 294 0.34 15.24 -17.87
N GLU A 295 -0.19 15.61 -19.04
CA GLU A 295 0.59 16.09 -20.18
C GLU A 295 0.95 17.57 -20.07
N THR A 296 -0.01 18.40 -19.67
CA THR A 296 0.12 19.87 -19.70
C THR A 296 0.32 20.49 -18.32
N GLY A 297 0.02 19.75 -17.26
CA GLY A 297 -0.05 20.29 -15.89
C GLY A 297 -1.29 21.13 -15.61
N ALA A 298 -2.23 21.24 -16.56
CA ALA A 298 -3.48 21.97 -16.38
C ALA A 298 -4.30 21.43 -15.19
N PRO A 299 -5.04 22.30 -14.45
CA PRO A 299 -5.91 21.85 -13.38
C PRO A 299 -7.02 20.95 -13.95
N GLY A 300 -7.36 19.91 -13.20
CA GLY A 300 -8.47 19.03 -13.52
C GLY A 300 -9.61 19.12 -12.51
N PRO A 301 -10.64 18.28 -12.64
CA PRO A 301 -11.78 18.28 -11.74
C PRO A 301 -11.37 17.84 -10.33
N ALA A 302 -11.97 18.47 -9.31
CA ALA A 302 -11.72 18.17 -7.91
C ALA A 302 -12.46 16.89 -7.46
N THR A 303 -12.02 15.74 -7.98
CA THR A 303 -12.57 14.41 -7.65
C THR A 303 -11.52 13.50 -7.03
N GLU A 304 -11.94 12.58 -6.15
CA GLU A 304 -11.01 11.67 -5.48
C GLU A 304 -10.23 10.80 -6.48
N PHE A 305 -10.89 10.34 -7.55
CA PHE A 305 -10.24 9.58 -8.62
C PHE A 305 -9.16 10.42 -9.30
N HIS A 306 -9.50 11.62 -9.77
CA HIS A 306 -8.57 12.47 -10.52
C HIS A 306 -7.34 12.83 -9.67
N ASP A 307 -7.52 13.25 -8.42
CA ASP A 307 -6.42 13.60 -7.51
C ASP A 307 -5.48 12.41 -7.24
N THR A 308 -6.07 11.22 -7.07
CA THR A 308 -5.31 9.99 -6.82
C THR A 308 -4.55 9.55 -8.06
N ALA A 309 -5.23 9.50 -9.21
CA ALA A 309 -4.65 9.08 -10.48
C ALA A 309 -3.56 10.05 -10.95
N VAL A 310 -3.75 11.37 -10.82
CA VAL A 310 -2.71 12.36 -11.11
C VAL A 310 -1.51 12.20 -10.18
N SER A 311 -1.74 11.98 -8.88
CA SER A 311 -0.65 11.78 -7.92
C SER A 311 0.18 10.54 -8.27
N LEU A 312 -0.46 9.40 -8.52
CA LEU A 312 0.23 8.16 -8.88
C LEU A 312 0.89 8.26 -10.26
N GLY A 313 0.19 8.82 -11.26
CA GLY A 313 0.69 9.00 -12.62
C GLY A 313 1.93 9.89 -12.67
N ARG A 314 1.93 11.04 -11.98
CA ARG A 314 3.13 11.92 -11.90
C ARG A 314 4.32 11.22 -11.26
N VAL A 315 4.09 10.47 -10.17
CA VAL A 315 5.16 9.71 -9.51
C VAL A 315 5.71 8.65 -10.43
N LEU A 316 4.85 7.88 -11.11
CA LEU A 316 5.26 6.87 -12.08
C LEU A 316 6.10 7.50 -13.20
N LEU A 317 5.59 8.56 -13.83
CA LEU A 317 6.29 9.25 -14.91
C LEU A 317 7.63 9.86 -14.45
N THR A 318 7.75 10.24 -13.19
CA THR A 318 9.01 10.77 -12.63
C THR A 318 10.01 9.64 -12.31
N GLU A 319 9.53 8.49 -11.84
CA GLU A 319 10.38 7.33 -11.49
C GLU A 319 10.83 6.52 -12.72
N LEU A 320 10.14 6.65 -13.87
CA LEU A 320 10.56 6.06 -15.14
C LEU A 320 11.66 6.89 -15.79
N THR A 321 12.87 6.34 -15.83
CA THR A 321 14.04 7.01 -16.42
C THR A 321 14.06 6.99 -17.94
N ASP A 322 13.43 5.99 -18.57
CA ASP A 322 13.33 5.88 -20.02
C ASP A 322 12.21 6.80 -20.56
N PRO A 323 12.52 7.77 -21.45
CA PRO A 323 11.51 8.58 -22.15
C PRO A 323 10.46 7.75 -22.89
N THR A 324 10.86 6.66 -23.56
CA THR A 324 9.94 5.80 -24.28
C THR A 324 8.97 5.11 -23.33
N ALA A 325 9.43 4.66 -22.16
CA ALA A 325 8.54 4.06 -21.17
C ALA A 325 7.50 5.06 -20.63
N ARG A 326 7.87 6.35 -20.49
CA ARG A 326 6.93 7.41 -20.08
C ARG A 326 5.83 7.65 -21.11
N GLU A 327 6.20 7.70 -22.39
CA GLU A 327 5.24 7.81 -23.49
C GLU A 327 4.31 6.59 -23.56
N GLN A 328 4.86 5.39 -23.35
CA GLN A 328 4.09 4.14 -23.33
C GLN A 328 3.03 4.11 -22.23
N VAL A 329 3.25 4.73 -21.07
CA VAL A 329 2.22 4.85 -20.02
C VAL A 329 1.00 5.60 -20.54
N LEU A 330 1.21 6.77 -21.15
CA LEU A 330 0.11 7.60 -21.66
C LEU A 330 -0.56 6.92 -22.85
N GLU A 331 0.22 6.29 -23.74
CA GLU A 331 -0.33 5.56 -24.88
C GLU A 331 -1.16 4.35 -24.44
N LEU A 332 -0.78 3.66 -23.37
CA LEU A 332 -1.57 2.57 -22.80
C LEU A 332 -2.92 3.08 -22.28
N VAL A 333 -2.92 4.21 -21.56
CA VAL A 333 -4.17 4.85 -21.10
C VAL A 333 -5.07 5.23 -22.28
N ARG A 334 -4.51 5.79 -23.36
CA ARG A 334 -5.26 6.08 -24.59
C ARG A 334 -5.78 4.83 -25.28
N THR A 335 -5.01 3.74 -25.24
CA THR A 335 -5.41 2.44 -25.82
C THR A 335 -6.62 1.88 -25.08
N MET A 336 -6.58 1.85 -23.75
CA MET A 336 -7.72 1.44 -22.90
C MET A 336 -8.93 2.36 -23.10
N ARG A 337 -8.71 3.68 -23.23
CA ARG A 337 -9.78 4.65 -23.53
C ARG A 337 -10.51 4.32 -24.83
N ARG A 338 -9.81 3.89 -25.89
CA ARG A 338 -10.44 3.47 -27.16
C ARG A 338 -11.35 2.26 -26.97
N ASP A 339 -11.03 1.36 -26.05
CA ASP A 339 -11.91 0.23 -25.76
C ASP A 339 -13.23 0.68 -25.11
N ARG A 340 -13.19 1.66 -24.22
CA ARG A 340 -14.42 2.29 -23.70
C ARG A 340 -15.21 3.05 -24.77
N GLU A 341 -14.55 3.70 -25.71
CA GLU A 341 -15.25 4.32 -26.87
C GLU A 341 -16.00 3.29 -27.71
N ARG A 342 -15.38 2.11 -27.95
CA ARG A 342 -16.06 1.00 -28.64
C ARG A 342 -17.31 0.55 -27.90
N VAL A 343 -17.24 0.45 -26.57
CA VAL A 343 -18.38 0.08 -25.73
C VAL A 343 -19.50 1.11 -25.83
N ARG A 344 -19.18 2.40 -25.65
CA ARG A 344 -20.16 3.49 -25.74
C ARG A 344 -20.88 3.50 -27.09
N ASP A 345 -20.13 3.30 -28.17
CA ASP A 345 -20.64 3.43 -29.53
C ASP A 345 -21.18 2.09 -30.10
N GLY A 346 -21.00 0.97 -29.39
CA GLY A 346 -21.42 -0.37 -29.84
C GLY A 346 -20.72 -0.84 -31.12
N HIS A 347 -19.46 -0.45 -31.32
CA HIS A 347 -18.73 -0.71 -32.57
C HIS A 347 -18.27 -2.17 -32.71
N TRP A 348 -18.56 -2.76 -33.87
CA TRP A 348 -17.99 -4.03 -34.32
C TRP A 348 -16.82 -3.75 -35.27
N TRP A 349 -15.66 -4.34 -34.98
CA TRP A 349 -14.45 -4.16 -35.79
C TRP A 349 -14.12 -5.42 -36.59
N ASP A 350 -13.41 -5.24 -37.70
CA ASP A 350 -12.84 -6.35 -38.43
C ASP A 350 -11.71 -7.03 -37.62
N ALA A 351 -11.36 -8.25 -38.01
CA ALA A 351 -10.36 -9.06 -37.31
C ALA A 351 -8.98 -8.39 -37.24
N ALA A 352 -8.54 -7.67 -38.28
CA ALA A 352 -7.21 -7.05 -38.31
C ALA A 352 -7.14 -5.85 -37.36
N THR A 353 -8.21 -5.06 -37.30
CA THR A 353 -8.36 -3.93 -36.37
C THR A 353 -8.38 -4.43 -34.92
N LEU A 354 -9.14 -5.49 -34.62
CA LEU A 354 -9.15 -6.13 -33.30
C LEU A 354 -7.76 -6.65 -32.90
N GLN A 355 -7.08 -7.37 -33.79
CA GLN A 355 -5.73 -7.88 -33.53
C GLN A 355 -4.71 -6.76 -33.28
N THR A 356 -4.82 -5.65 -34.02
CA THR A 356 -3.95 -4.49 -33.83
C THR A 356 -4.18 -3.82 -32.48
N GLN A 357 -5.44 -3.62 -32.09
CA GLN A 357 -5.80 -3.05 -30.79
C GLN A 357 -5.29 -3.93 -29.64
N LEU A 358 -5.60 -5.23 -29.65
CA LEU A 358 -5.14 -6.18 -28.64
C LEU A 358 -3.60 -6.26 -28.59
N GLY A 359 -2.97 -6.32 -29.76
CA GLY A 359 -1.51 -6.31 -29.88
C GLY A 359 -0.89 -5.08 -29.24
N ASN A 360 -1.47 -3.89 -29.45
CA ASN A 360 -1.01 -2.66 -28.82
C ASN A 360 -1.17 -2.70 -27.29
N THR A 361 -2.33 -3.11 -26.78
CA THR A 361 -2.59 -3.21 -25.32
C THR A 361 -1.56 -4.11 -24.64
N PHE A 362 -1.31 -5.31 -25.18
CA PHE A 362 -0.37 -6.25 -24.58
C PHE A 362 1.09 -5.84 -24.79
N ARG A 363 1.45 -5.31 -25.96
CA ARG A 363 2.80 -4.79 -26.20
C ARG A 363 3.15 -3.67 -25.22
N LEU A 364 2.24 -2.69 -25.02
CA LEU A 364 2.44 -1.56 -24.12
C LEU A 364 2.51 -1.99 -22.66
N SER A 365 1.55 -2.81 -22.20
CA SER A 365 1.50 -3.27 -20.80
C SER A 365 2.68 -4.18 -20.44
N VAL A 366 3.05 -5.13 -21.30
CA VAL A 366 4.22 -5.99 -21.09
C VAL A 366 5.51 -5.18 -21.17
N SER A 367 5.64 -4.23 -22.12
CA SER A 367 6.82 -3.35 -22.19
C SER A 367 7.00 -2.56 -20.90
N LEU A 368 5.93 -1.95 -20.38
CA LEU A 368 6.02 -1.18 -19.14
C LEU A 368 6.40 -2.06 -17.94
N MET A 369 5.81 -3.25 -17.83
CA MET A 369 6.14 -4.21 -16.77
C MET A 369 7.61 -4.65 -16.83
N LEU A 370 8.15 -4.89 -18.03
CA LEU A 370 9.57 -5.21 -18.23
C LEU A 370 10.50 -4.05 -17.86
N HIS A 371 10.15 -2.81 -18.21
CA HIS A 371 10.91 -1.61 -17.79
C HIS A 371 10.92 -1.44 -16.28
N VAL A 372 9.77 -1.60 -15.63
CA VAL A 372 9.62 -1.54 -14.17
C VAL A 372 10.44 -2.64 -13.48
N ALA A 373 10.63 -3.78 -14.14
CA ALA A 373 11.43 -4.90 -13.65
C ALA A 373 12.94 -4.77 -13.94
N ASP A 374 13.40 -3.69 -14.60
CA ASP A 374 14.75 -3.55 -15.17
C ASP A 374 15.14 -4.78 -16.01
N ALA A 375 14.23 -5.30 -16.82
CA ALA A 375 14.48 -6.45 -17.69
C ALA A 375 15.35 -6.06 -18.90
N GLN A 376 16.15 -6.99 -19.38
CA GLN A 376 16.90 -6.85 -20.64
C GLN A 376 16.09 -7.30 -21.85
N VAL A 377 15.16 -8.24 -21.66
CA VAL A 377 14.22 -8.65 -22.71
C VAL A 377 13.19 -7.56 -22.96
N ARG A 378 12.74 -7.45 -24.21
CA ARG A 378 11.70 -6.53 -24.65
C ARG A 378 10.43 -7.31 -25.00
N ALA A 379 9.28 -6.62 -24.99
CA ALA A 379 8.02 -7.26 -25.37
C ALA A 379 8.08 -7.81 -26.81
N ASP A 380 8.73 -7.06 -27.71
CA ASP A 380 8.89 -7.41 -29.12
C ASP A 380 9.85 -8.61 -29.35
N ASP A 381 10.57 -9.07 -28.32
CA ASP A 381 11.38 -10.29 -28.41
C ASP A 381 10.51 -11.57 -28.40
N ALA A 382 9.23 -11.48 -28.01
CA ALA A 382 8.30 -12.60 -27.94
C ALA A 382 6.91 -12.24 -28.53
N PRO A 383 6.82 -11.89 -29.82
CA PRO A 383 5.58 -11.43 -30.44
C PRO A 383 4.47 -12.49 -30.40
N SER A 384 4.82 -13.78 -30.50
CA SER A 384 3.82 -14.86 -30.41
C SER A 384 3.22 -14.97 -29.00
N LEU A 385 3.98 -14.61 -27.96
CA LEU A 385 3.45 -14.52 -26.59
C LEU A 385 2.45 -13.38 -26.44
N LEU A 386 2.75 -12.20 -27.01
CA LEU A 386 1.85 -11.04 -26.95
C LEU A 386 0.51 -11.35 -27.64
N ALA A 387 0.55 -11.98 -28.81
CA ALA A 387 -0.65 -12.45 -29.49
C ALA A 387 -1.40 -13.52 -28.69
N ALA A 388 -0.69 -14.47 -28.06
CA ALA A 388 -1.32 -15.47 -27.19
C ALA A 388 -1.97 -14.86 -25.94
N LEU A 389 -1.39 -13.79 -25.38
CA LEU A 389 -2.00 -13.03 -24.29
C LEU A 389 -3.28 -12.31 -24.75
N GLY A 390 -3.24 -11.68 -25.93
CA GLY A 390 -4.41 -11.10 -26.60
C GLY A 390 -5.55 -12.10 -26.73
N TRP A 391 -5.27 -13.24 -27.36
CA TRP A 391 -6.21 -14.36 -27.47
C TRP A 391 -6.75 -14.81 -26.11
N CYS A 392 -5.85 -14.98 -25.12
CA CYS A 392 -6.24 -15.44 -23.79
C CYS A 392 -7.17 -14.45 -23.10
N SER A 393 -6.96 -13.15 -23.29
CA SER A 393 -7.82 -12.11 -22.73
C SER A 393 -9.22 -12.21 -23.29
N VAL A 394 -9.34 -12.23 -24.63
CA VAL A 394 -10.62 -12.32 -25.32
C VAL A 394 -11.37 -13.59 -24.91
N MET A 395 -10.74 -14.76 -25.00
CA MET A 395 -11.42 -16.02 -24.70
C MET A 395 -11.75 -16.21 -23.21
N ARG A 396 -11.00 -15.56 -22.31
CA ARG A 396 -11.25 -15.64 -20.86
C ARG A 396 -12.47 -14.82 -20.46
N ASP A 397 -12.62 -13.64 -21.07
CA ASP A 397 -13.60 -12.64 -20.66
C ASP A 397 -14.71 -12.45 -21.71
N LEU A 398 -14.76 -13.29 -22.76
CA LEU A 398 -15.69 -13.17 -23.90
C LEU A 398 -17.15 -12.95 -23.49
N ARG A 399 -17.64 -13.67 -22.47
CA ARG A 399 -19.03 -13.53 -22.02
C ARG A 399 -19.25 -12.18 -21.37
N GLU A 400 -18.36 -11.79 -20.47
CA GLU A 400 -18.41 -10.53 -19.75
C GLU A 400 -18.25 -9.34 -20.70
N ASP A 401 -17.28 -9.38 -21.61
CA ASP A 401 -17.02 -8.35 -22.63
C ASP A 401 -18.26 -8.13 -23.52
N LEU A 402 -18.84 -9.22 -24.04
CA LEU A 402 -20.06 -9.14 -24.87
C LEU A 402 -21.23 -8.52 -24.09
N ALA A 403 -21.44 -8.94 -22.83
CA ALA A 403 -22.49 -8.41 -21.98
C ALA A 403 -22.30 -6.92 -21.64
N GLN A 404 -21.05 -6.44 -21.64
CA GLN A 404 -20.71 -5.03 -21.42
C GLN A 404 -20.70 -4.21 -22.72
N GLY A 405 -20.91 -4.81 -23.89
CA GLY A 405 -20.86 -4.13 -25.19
C GLY A 405 -19.45 -4.00 -25.79
N LEU A 406 -18.45 -4.68 -25.23
CA LEU A 406 -17.11 -4.76 -25.79
C LEU A 406 -17.03 -5.95 -26.75
N PHE A 407 -17.30 -5.69 -28.04
CA PHE A 407 -17.36 -6.75 -29.04
C PHE A 407 -15.97 -7.12 -29.56
N ASN A 408 -15.37 -8.15 -28.96
CA ASN A 408 -14.09 -8.74 -29.38
C ASN A 408 -14.25 -9.90 -30.39
N VAL A 409 -15.45 -10.07 -30.93
CA VAL A 409 -15.76 -10.99 -32.03
C VAL A 409 -15.67 -10.21 -33.35
N PRO A 410 -14.98 -10.71 -34.39
CA PRO A 410 -14.89 -10.04 -35.69
C PRO A 410 -16.26 -9.73 -36.32
N ALA A 411 -16.37 -8.58 -36.97
CA ALA A 411 -17.63 -8.09 -37.56
C ALA A 411 -18.22 -9.03 -38.62
N ASP A 412 -17.39 -9.71 -39.41
CA ASP A 412 -17.78 -10.72 -40.39
C ASP A 412 -18.40 -11.96 -39.72
N VAL A 413 -17.76 -12.47 -38.66
CA VAL A 413 -18.31 -13.57 -37.84
C VAL A 413 -19.65 -13.15 -37.24
N ALA A 414 -19.75 -11.94 -36.70
CA ALA A 414 -20.98 -11.41 -36.14
C ALA A 414 -22.11 -11.29 -37.18
N ALA A 415 -21.77 -10.88 -38.40
CA ALA A 415 -22.73 -10.83 -39.51
C ALA A 415 -23.22 -12.22 -39.90
N GLU A 416 -22.34 -13.22 -39.93
CA GLU A 416 -22.70 -14.61 -40.25
C GLU A 416 -23.57 -15.23 -39.15
N VAL A 417 -23.28 -14.96 -37.88
CA VAL A 417 -24.11 -15.37 -36.74
C VAL A 417 -25.52 -14.78 -36.84
N ARG A 418 -25.63 -13.49 -37.20
CA ARG A 418 -26.94 -12.85 -37.46
C ARG A 418 -27.65 -13.48 -38.65
N ALA A 419 -26.94 -13.81 -39.72
CA ALA A 419 -27.50 -14.48 -40.90
C ALA A 419 -28.06 -15.88 -40.56
N GLN A 420 -27.52 -16.53 -39.53
CA GLN A 420 -28.01 -17.79 -38.97
C GLN A 420 -29.17 -17.60 -37.97
N GLY A 421 -29.66 -16.37 -37.76
CA GLY A 421 -30.79 -16.07 -36.87
C GLY A 421 -30.43 -16.00 -35.39
N HIS A 422 -29.14 -15.89 -35.06
CA HIS A 422 -28.65 -15.79 -33.69
C HIS A 422 -28.17 -14.38 -33.35
N ASP A 423 -28.12 -14.06 -32.06
CA ASP A 423 -27.61 -12.78 -31.56
C ASP A 423 -26.11 -12.92 -31.21
N PRO A 424 -25.20 -12.23 -31.92
CA PRO A 424 -23.78 -12.30 -31.60
C PRO A 424 -23.39 -11.56 -30.31
N GLN A 425 -24.28 -10.75 -29.72
CA GLN A 425 -24.05 -10.07 -28.43
C GLN A 425 -24.29 -10.99 -27.24
N ASP A 426 -25.16 -11.98 -27.38
CA ASP A 426 -25.38 -12.96 -26.34
C ASP A 426 -24.40 -14.12 -26.51
N PHE A 427 -23.61 -14.39 -25.48
CA PHE A 427 -22.57 -15.42 -25.54
C PHE A 427 -23.14 -16.81 -25.84
N ASP A 428 -24.28 -17.18 -25.25
CA ASP A 428 -24.86 -18.51 -25.43
C ASP A 428 -25.49 -18.64 -26.83
N SER A 429 -26.11 -17.57 -27.34
CA SER A 429 -26.63 -17.47 -28.71
C SER A 429 -25.51 -17.52 -29.75
N LEU A 430 -24.40 -16.81 -29.54
CA LEU A 430 -23.18 -16.87 -30.34
C LEU A 430 -22.66 -18.30 -30.47
N LEU A 431 -22.59 -19.04 -29.36
CA LEU A 431 -22.14 -20.44 -29.35
C LEU A 431 -23.20 -21.43 -29.84
N THR A 432 -24.43 -21.00 -30.06
CA THR A 432 -25.48 -21.81 -30.69
C THR A 432 -25.34 -21.78 -32.21
N ALA A 433 -24.91 -20.65 -32.77
CA ALA A 433 -24.60 -20.49 -34.19
C ALA A 433 -23.41 -21.35 -34.63
N GLN A 434 -23.48 -21.91 -35.84
CA GLN A 434 -22.38 -22.66 -36.44
C GLN A 434 -21.16 -21.77 -36.67
N ALA A 435 -21.38 -20.54 -37.16
CA ALA A 435 -20.29 -19.58 -37.41
C ALA A 435 -19.54 -19.22 -36.13
N GLY A 436 -20.26 -18.94 -35.04
CA GLY A 436 -19.68 -18.61 -33.74
C GLY A 436 -18.85 -19.77 -33.17
N ARG A 437 -19.38 -21.00 -33.21
CA ARG A 437 -18.61 -22.19 -32.79
C ARG A 437 -17.38 -22.44 -33.66
N ALA A 438 -17.50 -22.27 -34.98
CA ALA A 438 -16.40 -22.45 -35.90
C ALA A 438 -15.27 -21.44 -35.64
N TRP A 439 -15.63 -20.17 -35.42
CA TRP A 439 -14.68 -19.12 -35.06
C TRP A 439 -13.94 -19.43 -33.76
N VAL A 440 -14.66 -19.76 -32.67
CA VAL A 440 -14.03 -20.09 -31.37
C VAL A 440 -13.12 -21.31 -31.48
N ARG A 441 -13.48 -22.32 -32.29
CA ARG A 441 -12.61 -23.47 -32.57
C ARG A 441 -11.36 -23.05 -33.35
N GLY A 442 -11.49 -22.16 -34.33
CA GLY A 442 -10.37 -21.57 -35.06
C GLY A 442 -9.39 -20.85 -34.14
N GLU A 443 -9.89 -19.97 -33.28
CA GLU A 443 -9.11 -19.26 -32.26
C GLU A 443 -8.37 -20.24 -31.33
N TYR A 444 -9.05 -21.30 -30.88
CA TYR A 444 -8.45 -22.34 -30.03
C TYR A 444 -7.27 -23.07 -30.70
N HIS A 445 -7.37 -23.37 -32.00
CA HIS A 445 -6.27 -24.01 -32.75
C HIS A 445 -5.14 -23.03 -33.03
N GLN A 446 -5.44 -21.78 -33.39
CA GLN A 446 -4.45 -20.74 -33.61
C GLN A 446 -3.63 -20.47 -32.34
N ALA A 447 -4.26 -20.50 -31.17
CA ALA A 447 -3.58 -20.34 -29.89
C ALA A 447 -2.50 -21.39 -29.63
N ARG A 448 -2.70 -22.65 -30.04
CA ARG A 448 -1.66 -23.68 -29.93
C ARG A 448 -0.43 -23.32 -30.75
N ALA A 449 -0.63 -22.92 -32.00
CA ALA A 449 0.46 -22.50 -32.89
C ALA A 449 1.20 -21.26 -32.34
N LEU A 450 0.49 -20.32 -31.73
CA LEU A 450 1.09 -19.18 -31.03
C LEU A 450 1.93 -19.61 -29.83
N LEU A 451 1.43 -20.52 -29.00
CA LEU A 451 2.17 -21.06 -27.85
C LEU A 451 3.42 -21.82 -28.30
N ASP A 452 3.34 -22.65 -29.34
CA ASP A 452 4.50 -23.39 -29.87
C ASP A 452 5.60 -22.45 -30.39
N ARG A 453 5.21 -21.36 -31.09
CA ARG A 453 6.17 -20.33 -31.52
C ARG A 453 6.74 -19.54 -30.34
N SER A 454 5.88 -19.15 -29.40
CA SER A 454 6.28 -18.45 -28.18
C SER A 454 7.30 -19.26 -27.37
N ALA A 455 7.13 -20.58 -27.25
CA ALA A 455 8.09 -21.44 -26.56
C ALA A 455 9.48 -21.38 -27.22
N LYS A 456 9.55 -21.37 -28.56
CA LYS A 456 10.81 -21.25 -29.31
C LYS A 456 11.44 -19.87 -29.15
N GLU A 457 10.66 -18.80 -29.23
CA GLU A 457 11.12 -17.42 -28.99
C GLU A 457 11.73 -17.29 -27.58
N LEU A 458 11.04 -17.79 -26.55
CA LEU A 458 11.50 -17.73 -25.15
C LEU A 458 12.71 -18.63 -24.86
N ALA A 459 12.93 -19.69 -25.64
CA ALA A 459 14.14 -20.50 -25.56
C ALA A 459 15.37 -19.72 -26.08
N GLN A 460 15.21 -18.92 -27.13
CA GLN A 460 16.30 -18.08 -27.68
C GLN A 460 16.71 -16.94 -26.74
N LEU A 461 15.85 -16.57 -25.80
CA LEU A 461 16.10 -15.52 -24.80
C LEU A 461 16.68 -16.07 -23.49
N GLU A 462 17.06 -17.35 -23.45
CA GLU A 462 17.63 -17.97 -22.26
C GLU A 462 18.88 -17.23 -21.77
N GLY A 463 18.99 -17.07 -20.45
CA GLY A 463 20.08 -16.33 -19.80
C GLY A 463 19.88 -14.80 -19.77
N ARG A 464 18.93 -14.23 -20.52
CA ARG A 464 18.62 -12.79 -20.45
C ARG A 464 17.78 -12.45 -19.22
N GLN A 465 18.13 -11.35 -18.55
CA GLN A 465 17.38 -10.85 -17.40
C GLN A 465 15.93 -10.51 -17.80
N GLY A 466 14.96 -11.03 -17.04
CA GLY A 466 13.52 -10.77 -17.25
C GLY A 466 12.78 -11.86 -18.03
N VAL A 467 13.47 -12.80 -18.68
CA VAL A 467 12.80 -13.88 -19.45
C VAL A 467 11.88 -14.75 -18.58
N ALA A 468 12.18 -14.88 -17.28
CA ALA A 468 11.36 -15.61 -16.33
C ALA A 468 9.95 -15.02 -16.16
N LEU A 469 9.79 -13.70 -16.33
CA LEU A 469 8.49 -13.03 -16.30
C LEU A 469 7.66 -13.43 -17.53
N LEU A 470 8.27 -13.41 -18.72
CA LEU A 470 7.61 -13.85 -19.95
C LEU A 470 7.24 -15.34 -19.92
N ARG A 471 8.12 -16.19 -19.38
CA ARG A 471 7.84 -17.63 -19.16
C ARG A 471 6.71 -17.87 -18.16
N LEU A 472 6.52 -16.98 -17.19
CA LEU A 472 5.37 -17.04 -16.27
C LEU A 472 4.06 -16.78 -17.03
N PHE A 473 4.02 -15.75 -17.88
CA PHE A 473 2.86 -15.47 -18.73
C PHE A 473 2.57 -16.62 -19.70
N HIS A 474 3.60 -17.13 -20.38
CA HIS A 474 3.47 -18.27 -21.28
C HIS A 474 2.80 -19.47 -20.58
N ARG A 475 3.32 -19.89 -19.42
CA ARG A 475 2.74 -21.01 -18.65
C ARG A 475 1.31 -20.75 -18.21
N SER A 476 0.98 -19.50 -17.87
CA SER A 476 -0.38 -19.10 -17.50
C SER A 476 -1.35 -19.27 -18.67
N VAL A 477 -0.98 -18.77 -19.85
CA VAL A 477 -1.79 -18.89 -21.09
C VAL A 477 -1.89 -20.35 -21.53
N GLU A 478 -0.81 -21.11 -21.48
CA GLU A 478 -0.82 -22.53 -21.82
C GLU A 478 -1.73 -23.34 -20.88
N ALA A 479 -1.70 -23.07 -19.57
CA ALA A 479 -2.62 -23.69 -18.62
C ALA A 479 -4.08 -23.31 -18.88
N PHE A 480 -4.34 -22.06 -19.30
CA PHE A 480 -5.68 -21.64 -19.70
C PHE A 480 -6.16 -22.39 -20.95
N TRP A 481 -5.34 -22.42 -21.99
CA TRP A 481 -5.61 -23.16 -23.24
C TRP A 481 -5.82 -24.65 -23.00
N ALA A 482 -4.90 -25.34 -22.33
CA ALA A 482 -4.95 -26.80 -22.18
C ALA A 482 -6.07 -27.27 -21.24
N ARG A 483 -6.44 -26.47 -20.23
CA ARG A 483 -7.29 -26.94 -19.12
C ARG A 483 -8.54 -26.09 -18.91
N LYS A 484 -8.42 -24.77 -18.81
CA LYS A 484 -9.53 -23.91 -18.35
C LYS A 484 -10.55 -23.67 -19.46
N LEU A 485 -10.11 -23.31 -20.66
CA LEU A 485 -11.03 -23.01 -21.77
C LEU A 485 -11.83 -24.25 -22.21
N PRO A 486 -11.23 -25.45 -22.40
CA PRO A 486 -11.99 -26.65 -22.74
C PRO A 486 -12.94 -27.14 -21.63
N ARG A 487 -12.72 -26.72 -20.38
CA ARG A 487 -13.68 -26.98 -19.28
C ARG A 487 -14.90 -26.05 -19.36
N ARG A 488 -14.71 -24.82 -19.84
CA ARG A 488 -15.79 -23.84 -20.06
C ARG A 488 -16.56 -24.12 -21.35
N MET A 489 -15.87 -24.63 -22.37
CA MET A 489 -16.41 -24.91 -23.71
C MET A 489 -16.04 -26.35 -24.14
N PRO A 490 -16.80 -27.36 -23.70
CA PRO A 490 -16.47 -28.77 -23.94
C PRO A 490 -16.32 -29.18 -25.40
N PHE A 491 -17.07 -28.53 -26.33
CA PHE A 491 -17.04 -28.78 -27.78
C PHE A 491 -15.67 -28.54 -28.44
N LEU A 492 -14.72 -27.92 -27.73
CA LEU A 492 -13.34 -27.74 -28.17
C LEU A 492 -12.53 -29.05 -28.11
N ARG A 493 -13.00 -30.06 -27.37
CA ARG A 493 -12.37 -31.40 -27.30
C ARG A 493 -12.97 -32.40 -28.29
N GLU A 494 -14.12 -32.08 -28.84
CA GLU A 494 -14.81 -32.95 -29.78
C GLU A 494 -14.11 -32.90 -31.14
N ALA A 495 -13.83 -34.07 -31.71
CA ALA A 495 -13.41 -34.15 -33.10
C ALA A 495 -14.53 -33.56 -33.99
N PRO A 496 -14.21 -32.87 -35.10
CA PRO A 496 -15.24 -32.46 -36.04
C PRO A 496 -16.04 -33.70 -36.43
N VAL A 497 -17.35 -33.68 -36.18
CA VAL A 497 -18.27 -34.67 -36.73
C VAL A 497 -18.13 -34.53 -38.23
N LEU A 498 -17.46 -35.48 -38.88
CA LEU A 498 -17.54 -35.65 -40.31
C LEU A 498 -19.01 -35.96 -40.60
N GLU A 499 -19.76 -34.95 -41.03
CA GLU A 499 -21.02 -35.18 -41.73
C GLU A 499 -20.66 -35.92 -43.02
N ILE A 500 -20.71 -37.25 -42.94
CA ILE A 500 -20.69 -38.10 -44.12
C ILE A 500 -22.07 -37.93 -44.77
N SER A 501 -22.10 -37.09 -45.80
CA SER A 501 -23.12 -36.97 -46.86
C SER A 501 -24.55 -36.70 -46.43
#